data_AF-A0A1Y2B056-F1
#
_entry.id   AF-A0A1Y2B056-F1
#
_cell.length_a   1.000
_cell.length_b   1.000
_cell.length_c   1.000
_cell.angle_alpha   90.00
_cell.angle_beta   90.00
_cell.angle_gamma   90.00
#
_symmetry.space_group_name_H-M   'P 1'
#
loop_
_entity.id
_entity.type
_entity.pdbx_description
1 polymer ?
#
loop_
_entity_poly.entity_id
_entity_poly.type
_entity_poly.pdbx_seq_one_letter_code
_entity_poly.pdbx_strand_id
1 'polypeptide(L)'
;MNLEYIIKYTNEILNNIPFGCLIVYFNRFYYFVLISAVIVSYSFPFLRKRFILFGKLLNNPKKFIHVPKKWFTHFYVVGVIWSTYLSIEYYFYIFKPNSKLPLLNFISNYWNYNINLNFNSKIPIQFKENETNGYSFRQLPIESFIGIILMSLHMLRRTLESYFVTKFSDAKMHFGHYIVGITFYLFTAFSIIIESINNGEDFNIKNINLCHIISIILCIFAQSQQYWCHKYLASLRPNNSPRDKNIKAVYKLPSSRWFNFVDSPQYFFEILIYFSLYMLSVFKNHTLLWVVFWTIINLGVTAYGVHDWYIKKFKEKYPKEKKRLIPFIF
;
A
#
# COMPACT_ATOMS: atom_id res chain seq x y z
N MET A 1 29.68 18.76 -32.35
CA MET A 1 28.23 18.54 -32.20
C MET A 1 27.67 19.71 -31.42
N ASN A 2 26.80 20.54 -32.03
CA ASN A 2 26.36 21.81 -31.45
C ASN A 2 25.41 21.57 -30.25
N LEU A 3 25.57 22.30 -29.15
CA LEU A 3 24.80 22.11 -27.91
C LEU A 3 23.29 22.27 -28.15
N GLU A 4 22.91 23.19 -29.03
CA GLU A 4 21.51 23.39 -29.46
C GLU A 4 20.92 22.16 -30.16
N TYR A 5 21.72 21.44 -30.95
CA TYR A 5 21.27 20.23 -31.63
C TYR A 5 21.04 19.09 -30.62
N ILE A 6 21.92 18.96 -29.64
CA ILE A 6 21.77 18.00 -28.54
C ILE A 6 20.52 18.32 -27.73
N ILE A 7 20.31 19.59 -27.36
CA ILE A 7 19.13 20.02 -26.60
C ILE A 7 17.84 19.76 -27.40
N LYS A 8 17.81 20.12 -28.69
CA LYS A 8 16.66 19.89 -29.55
C LYS A 8 16.33 18.40 -29.70
N TYR A 9 17.34 17.57 -29.96
CA TYR A 9 17.18 16.13 -30.12
C TYR A 9 16.80 15.44 -28.79
N THR A 10 17.37 15.88 -27.67
CA THR A 10 17.02 15.37 -26.34
C THR A 10 15.60 15.74 -25.97
N ASN A 11 15.16 16.97 -26.25
CA ASN A 11 13.79 17.39 -26.07
C ASN A 11 12.84 16.57 -26.95
N GLU A 12 13.18 16.33 -28.22
CA GLU A 12 12.39 15.50 -29.13
C GLU A 12 12.24 14.05 -28.65
N ILE A 13 13.30 13.44 -28.10
CA ILE A 13 13.24 12.11 -27.48
C ILE A 13 12.39 12.12 -26.21
N LEU A 14 12.63 13.05 -25.28
CA LEU A 14 11.89 13.16 -24.02
C LEU A 14 10.40 13.42 -24.26
N ASN A 15 10.08 14.15 -25.33
CA ASN A 15 8.75 14.49 -25.79
C ASN A 15 7.98 13.33 -26.43
N ASN A 16 8.65 12.21 -26.74
CA ASN A 16 8.05 11.00 -27.30
C ASN A 16 7.91 9.85 -26.28
N ILE A 17 8.41 10.02 -25.04
CA ILE A 17 8.27 9.00 -23.98
C ILE A 17 6.92 9.19 -23.29
N PRO A 18 5.99 8.21 -23.32
CA PRO A 18 4.67 8.31 -22.70
C PRO A 18 4.79 8.33 -21.17
N PHE A 19 5.13 9.50 -20.63
CA PHE A 19 5.53 9.69 -19.24
C PHE A 19 4.45 9.28 -18.24
N GLY A 20 3.18 9.51 -18.58
CA GLY A 20 2.03 9.04 -17.83
C GLY A 20 2.00 7.52 -17.66
N CYS A 21 2.08 6.78 -18.77
CA CYS A 21 2.20 5.32 -18.76
C CYS A 21 3.47 4.86 -18.01
N LEU A 22 4.59 5.58 -18.17
CA LEU A 22 5.84 5.27 -17.47
C LEU A 22 5.66 5.35 -15.95
N ILE A 23 4.92 6.34 -15.42
CA ILE A 23 4.62 6.42 -13.98
C ILE A 23 3.82 5.21 -13.52
N VAL A 24 2.82 4.77 -14.30
CA VAL A 24 2.04 3.55 -13.98
C VAL A 24 2.96 2.33 -13.92
N TYR A 25 3.78 2.11 -14.94
CA TYR A 25 4.71 0.98 -14.98
C TYR A 25 5.79 1.06 -13.90
N PHE A 26 6.28 2.26 -13.59
CA PHE A 26 7.22 2.49 -12.50
C PHE A 26 6.60 2.13 -11.15
N ASN A 27 5.33 2.50 -10.92
CA ASN A 27 4.61 2.15 -9.70
C ASN A 27 4.42 0.62 -9.59
N ARG A 28 4.05 -0.06 -10.69
CA ARG A 28 3.97 -1.53 -10.73
C ARG A 28 5.34 -2.20 -10.50
N PHE A 29 6.39 -1.67 -11.15
CA PHE A 29 7.76 -2.16 -11.01
C PHE A 29 8.27 -2.01 -9.58
N TYR A 30 7.92 -0.92 -8.89
CA TYR A 30 8.22 -0.73 -7.47
C TYR A 30 7.68 -1.90 -6.62
N TYR A 31 6.40 -2.28 -6.79
CA TYR A 31 5.84 -3.43 -6.07
C TYR A 31 6.48 -4.75 -6.47
N PHE A 32 6.78 -4.95 -7.75
CA PHE A 32 7.51 -6.12 -8.22
C PHE A 32 8.86 -6.26 -7.50
N VAL A 33 9.67 -5.20 -7.44
CA VAL A 33 10.95 -5.17 -6.73
C VAL A 33 10.77 -5.49 -5.25
N LEU A 34 9.77 -4.91 -4.59
CA LEU A 34 9.49 -5.19 -3.19
C LEU A 34 9.12 -6.66 -2.95
N ILE A 35 8.21 -7.22 -3.77
CA ILE A 35 7.79 -8.61 -3.69
C ILE A 35 9.00 -9.54 -3.88
N SER A 36 9.79 -9.32 -4.94
CA SER A 36 11.01 -10.09 -5.20
C SER A 36 11.98 -9.98 -4.04
N ALA A 37 12.19 -8.79 -3.47
CA ALA A 37 13.06 -8.58 -2.32
C ALA A 37 12.62 -9.36 -1.08
N VAL A 38 11.31 -9.42 -0.79
CA VAL A 38 10.77 -10.20 0.34
C VAL A 38 10.91 -11.70 0.09
N ILE A 39 10.58 -12.18 -1.12
CA ILE A 39 10.71 -13.60 -1.47
C ILE A 39 12.17 -14.04 -1.36
N VAL A 40 13.09 -13.31 -2.01
CA VAL A 40 14.53 -13.59 -1.93
C VAL A 40 15.02 -13.54 -0.49
N SER A 41 14.66 -12.50 0.26
CA SER A 41 15.07 -12.38 1.65
C SER A 41 14.55 -13.52 2.52
N TYR A 42 13.38 -14.08 2.21
CA TYR A 42 12.81 -15.20 2.97
C TYR A 42 13.46 -16.54 2.61
N SER A 43 13.79 -16.74 1.34
CA SER A 43 14.42 -17.96 0.83
C SER A 43 15.82 -18.19 1.43
N PHE A 44 16.58 -17.13 1.70
CA PHE A 44 17.93 -17.24 2.26
C PHE A 44 17.95 -16.98 3.78
N PRO A 45 18.37 -17.96 4.62
CA PRO A 45 18.35 -17.82 6.09
C PRO A 45 19.12 -16.61 6.63
N PHE A 46 20.23 -16.24 5.99
CA PHE A 46 21.04 -15.08 6.39
C PHE A 46 20.32 -13.76 6.12
N LEU A 47 19.65 -13.64 4.97
CA LEU A 47 18.85 -12.46 4.62
C LEU A 47 17.62 -12.37 5.51
N ARG A 48 16.93 -13.49 5.75
CA ARG A 48 15.72 -13.55 6.59
C ARG A 48 15.98 -12.99 7.98
N LYS A 49 17.09 -13.39 8.61
CA LYS A 49 17.50 -12.89 9.94
C LYS A 49 17.81 -11.40 9.96
N ARG A 50 18.25 -10.82 8.84
CA ARG A 50 18.69 -9.42 8.73
C ARG A 50 17.59 -8.46 8.25
N PHE A 51 16.74 -8.92 7.33
CA PHE A 51 15.82 -8.09 6.56
C PHE A 51 14.35 -8.49 6.69
N ILE A 52 13.97 -9.50 7.46
CA ILE A 52 12.55 -9.86 7.66
C ILE A 52 12.16 -9.88 9.13
N LEU A 53 13.03 -10.37 10.01
CA LEU A 53 12.71 -10.44 11.43
C LEU A 53 12.79 -9.05 12.08
N PHE A 54 11.70 -8.60 12.71
CA PHE A 54 11.66 -7.36 13.48
C PHE A 54 10.83 -7.49 14.76
N GLY A 55 11.00 -6.52 15.67
CA GLY A 55 10.31 -6.49 16.95
C GLY A 55 10.54 -7.74 17.80
N LYS A 56 9.46 -8.45 18.16
CA LYS A 56 9.55 -9.66 19.02
C LYS A 56 10.26 -10.84 18.35
N LEU A 57 10.45 -10.78 17.04
CA LEU A 57 11.14 -11.81 16.25
C LEU A 57 12.66 -11.59 16.18
N LEU A 58 13.16 -10.42 16.60
CA LEU A 58 14.56 -10.04 16.47
C LEU A 58 15.31 -10.25 17.80
N ASN A 59 16.37 -11.06 17.77
CA ASN A 59 17.29 -11.23 18.90
C ASN A 59 18.50 -10.29 18.72
N ASN A 60 18.81 -9.47 19.74
CA ASN A 60 19.97 -8.57 19.80
C ASN A 60 20.13 -7.58 18.61
N PRO A 61 19.32 -6.50 18.53
CA PRO A 61 19.43 -5.52 17.45
C PRO A 61 20.72 -4.69 17.51
N LYS A 62 21.51 -4.70 16.42
CA LYS A 62 22.67 -3.79 16.25
C LYS A 62 22.20 -2.32 16.20
N LYS A 63 22.78 -1.44 17.03
CA LYS A 63 22.32 -0.05 17.23
C LYS A 63 22.26 0.80 15.95
N PHE A 64 23.21 0.66 15.02
CA PHE A 64 23.35 1.57 13.87
C PHE A 64 22.37 1.34 12.71
N ILE A 65 21.73 0.18 12.62
CA ILE A 65 20.88 -0.20 11.45
C ILE A 65 19.41 -0.29 11.84
N HIS A 66 19.09 -0.21 13.13
CA HIS A 66 17.74 -0.45 13.65
C HIS A 66 17.15 0.80 14.28
N VAL A 67 15.95 1.15 13.85
CA VAL A 67 15.17 2.27 14.36
C VAL A 67 14.08 1.80 15.33
N PRO A 68 13.59 2.65 16.24
CA PRO A 68 12.52 2.30 17.16
C PRO A 68 11.24 1.89 16.43
N LYS A 69 10.58 0.82 16.89
CA LYS A 69 9.30 0.37 16.30
C LYS A 69 8.16 1.39 16.48
N LYS A 70 8.25 2.29 17.45
CA LYS A 70 7.30 3.42 17.58
C LYS A 70 7.28 4.34 16.33
N TRP A 71 8.32 4.31 15.50
CA TRP A 71 8.35 5.06 14.24
C TRP A 71 7.39 4.52 13.17
N PHE A 72 6.69 3.41 13.42
CA PHE A 72 5.53 3.03 12.61
C PHE A 72 4.49 4.15 12.52
N THR A 73 4.36 4.99 13.56
CA THR A 73 3.50 6.18 13.54
C THR A 73 3.87 7.14 12.40
N HIS A 74 5.15 7.27 12.05
CA HIS A 74 5.57 8.15 10.95
C HIS A 74 4.98 7.70 9.61
N PHE A 75 4.84 6.38 9.39
CA PHE A 75 4.25 5.85 8.16
C PHE A 75 2.82 6.35 8.00
N TYR A 76 2.05 6.31 9.09
CA TYR A 76 0.66 6.71 9.09
C TYR A 76 0.52 8.22 8.93
N VAL A 77 1.34 9.01 9.63
CA VAL A 77 1.35 10.48 9.49
C VAL A 77 1.68 10.91 8.07
N VAL A 78 2.77 10.38 7.49
CA VAL A 78 3.15 10.68 6.10
C VAL A 78 2.03 10.27 5.16
N GLY A 79 1.44 9.10 5.37
CA GLY A 79 0.33 8.64 4.55
C GLY A 79 -0.93 9.51 4.64
N VAL A 80 -1.28 10.02 5.83
CA VAL A 80 -2.42 10.98 5.99
C VAL A 80 -2.15 12.25 5.21
N ILE A 81 -0.97 12.85 5.39
CA ILE A 81 -0.60 14.10 4.71
C ILE A 81 -0.66 13.88 3.20
N TRP A 82 -0.05 12.79 2.74
CA TRP A 82 0.06 12.48 1.32
C TRP A 82 -1.29 12.13 0.68
N SER A 83 -2.10 11.28 1.29
CA SER A 83 -3.41 10.90 0.75
C SER A 83 -4.39 12.07 0.78
N THR A 84 -4.30 12.94 1.78
CA THR A 84 -5.10 14.17 1.85
C THR A 84 -4.70 15.14 0.75
N TYR A 85 -3.40 15.35 0.56
CA TYR A 85 -2.87 16.16 -0.55
C TYR A 85 -3.35 15.63 -1.91
N LEU A 86 -3.20 14.33 -2.17
CA LEU A 86 -3.69 13.71 -3.40
C LEU A 86 -5.21 13.78 -3.55
N SER A 87 -5.97 13.68 -2.46
CA SER A 87 -7.44 13.85 -2.50
C SER A 87 -7.82 15.26 -2.98
N ILE A 88 -7.10 16.28 -2.49
CA ILE A 88 -7.31 17.67 -2.90
C ILE A 88 -6.90 17.85 -4.36
N GLU A 89 -5.69 17.44 -4.74
CA GLU A 89 -5.21 17.49 -6.13
C GLU A 89 -6.20 16.81 -7.10
N TYR A 90 -6.69 15.63 -6.74
CA TYR A 90 -7.60 14.85 -7.58
C TYR A 90 -8.99 15.49 -7.69
N TYR A 91 -9.49 16.10 -6.62
CA TYR A 91 -10.71 16.92 -6.66
C TYR A 91 -10.58 18.07 -7.66
N PHE A 92 -9.46 18.81 -7.61
CA PHE A 92 -9.24 19.92 -8.53
C PHE A 92 -9.01 19.45 -9.97
N TYR A 93 -8.32 18.33 -10.17
CA TYR A 93 -8.17 17.72 -11.49
C TYR A 93 -9.52 17.39 -12.14
N ILE A 94 -10.45 16.78 -11.40
CA ILE A 94 -11.78 16.43 -11.92
C ILE A 94 -12.68 17.66 -12.11
N PHE A 95 -12.81 18.50 -11.09
CA PHE A 95 -13.88 19.52 -11.06
C PHE A 95 -13.42 20.92 -11.46
N LYS A 96 -12.10 21.16 -11.51
CA LYS A 96 -11.51 22.47 -11.82
C LYS A 96 -10.22 22.30 -12.66
N PRO A 97 -10.31 21.75 -13.89
CA PRO A 97 -9.14 21.45 -14.71
C PRO A 97 -8.28 22.70 -15.01
N ASN A 98 -8.90 23.89 -15.06
CA ASN A 98 -8.20 25.17 -15.25
C ASN A 98 -7.48 25.70 -13.99
N SER A 99 -7.49 24.96 -12.88
CA SER A 99 -6.81 25.36 -11.64
C SER A 99 -5.29 25.12 -11.72
N LYS A 100 -4.52 25.96 -11.02
CA LYS A 100 -3.04 25.98 -11.06
C LYS A 100 -2.37 24.87 -10.23
N LEU A 101 -3.10 23.84 -9.79
CA LEU A 101 -2.47 22.80 -8.98
C LEU A 101 -1.53 21.94 -9.84
N PRO A 102 -0.28 21.73 -9.39
CA PRO A 102 0.79 21.39 -10.31
C PRO A 102 0.89 19.90 -10.64
N LEU A 103 0.58 18.98 -9.71
CA LEU A 103 1.07 17.61 -9.86
C LEU A 103 0.27 16.79 -10.87
N LEU A 104 -1.05 16.68 -10.70
CA LEU A 104 -1.86 15.85 -11.58
C LEU A 104 -2.06 16.49 -12.95
N ASN A 105 -2.16 17.82 -13.01
CA ASN A 105 -2.17 18.55 -14.28
C ASN A 105 -0.84 18.39 -15.02
N PHE A 106 0.31 18.41 -14.33
CA PHE A 106 1.60 18.08 -14.94
C PHE A 106 1.57 16.66 -15.51
N ILE A 107 1.21 15.66 -14.71
CA ILE A 107 1.14 14.26 -15.17
C ILE A 107 0.20 14.11 -16.38
N SER A 108 -0.98 14.74 -16.33
CA SER A 108 -1.98 14.74 -17.42
C SER A 108 -1.49 15.45 -18.69
N ASN A 109 -0.79 16.58 -18.57
CA ASN A 109 -0.28 17.29 -19.74
C ASN A 109 0.77 16.47 -20.50
N TYR A 110 1.69 15.82 -19.78
CA TYR A 110 2.68 14.93 -20.40
C TYR A 110 2.06 13.61 -20.88
N TRP A 111 0.89 13.23 -20.37
CA TRP A 111 0.14 12.10 -20.87
C TRP A 111 -0.42 12.35 -22.29
N ASN A 112 -1.07 13.51 -22.51
CA ASN A 112 -1.71 13.85 -23.78
C ASN A 112 -0.73 14.28 -24.87
N TYR A 113 0.36 14.95 -24.48
CA TYR A 113 1.37 15.44 -25.42
C TYR A 113 2.05 14.29 -26.21
N ASN A 114 2.30 13.15 -25.55
CA ASN A 114 2.88 11.96 -26.17
C ASN A 114 1.93 11.21 -27.11
N ILE A 115 0.62 11.20 -26.79
CA ILE A 115 -0.38 10.56 -27.65
C ILE A 115 -0.51 11.34 -28.96
N ASN A 116 -0.58 12.68 -28.90
CA ASN A 116 -0.72 13.52 -30.09
C ASN A 116 0.54 13.55 -30.99
N LEU A 117 1.73 13.35 -30.43
CA LEU A 117 2.97 13.24 -31.23
C LEU A 117 3.07 11.89 -31.98
N ASN A 118 2.61 10.79 -31.37
CA ASN A 118 2.54 9.49 -32.06
C ASN A 118 1.58 9.49 -33.25
N PHE A 119 0.52 10.33 -33.24
CA PHE A 119 -0.41 10.47 -34.37
C PHE A 119 0.11 11.36 -35.51
N ASN A 120 1.01 12.31 -35.22
CA ASN A 120 1.52 13.26 -36.22
C ASN A 120 2.91 12.90 -36.78
N SER A 121 3.55 11.84 -36.29
CA SER A 121 4.78 11.34 -36.89
C SER A 121 4.48 10.72 -38.27
N LYS A 122 5.04 11.32 -39.31
CA LYS A 122 4.91 10.97 -40.74
C LYS A 122 5.49 9.59 -41.06
N ILE A 123 4.89 8.52 -40.56
CA ILE A 123 5.10 7.16 -41.04
C ILE A 123 3.72 6.66 -41.49
N PRO A 124 3.50 6.38 -42.79
CA PRO A 124 2.20 5.94 -43.28
C PRO A 124 2.05 4.46 -42.94
N ILE A 125 1.74 4.16 -41.68
CA ILE A 125 1.16 2.87 -41.33
C ILE A 125 -0.33 3.14 -41.18
N GLN A 126 -1.10 2.77 -42.22
CA GLN A 126 -2.56 2.74 -42.15
C GLN A 126 -2.98 1.69 -41.11
N PHE A 127 -3.02 2.09 -39.85
CA PHE A 127 -3.85 1.42 -38.87
C PHE A 127 -5.26 1.97 -39.05
N LYS A 128 -6.20 1.10 -39.44
CA LYS A 128 -7.64 1.40 -39.48
C LYS A 128 -8.03 2.10 -38.18
N GLU A 129 -8.72 3.23 -38.29
CA GLU A 129 -9.24 4.07 -37.20
C GLU A 129 -10.21 3.37 -36.21
N ASN A 130 -10.32 2.04 -36.23
CA ASN A 130 -11.27 1.28 -35.40
C ASN A 130 -10.63 0.44 -34.28
N GLU A 131 -9.33 0.56 -34.01
CA GLU A 131 -8.72 -0.07 -32.84
C GLU A 131 -7.73 0.86 -32.13
N THR A 132 -8.25 1.76 -31.30
CA THR A 132 -7.47 2.44 -30.24
C THR A 132 -7.10 1.48 -29.10
N ASN A 133 -6.58 0.29 -29.42
CA ASN A 133 -6.09 -0.69 -28.43
C ASN A 133 -4.60 -0.45 -28.10
N GLY A 134 -4.25 0.82 -27.83
CA GLY A 134 -2.89 1.18 -27.43
C GLY A 134 -2.66 0.98 -25.93
N TYR A 135 -3.34 1.74 -25.08
CA TYR A 135 -3.27 1.64 -23.62
C TYR A 135 -4.53 2.29 -23.02
N SER A 136 -5.67 1.60 -22.98
CA SER A 136 -6.85 2.13 -22.27
C SER A 136 -6.87 1.60 -20.83
N PHE A 137 -6.38 2.42 -19.90
CA PHE A 137 -6.74 2.22 -18.51
C PHE A 137 -8.26 2.43 -18.38
N ARG A 138 -8.95 1.57 -17.63
CA ARG A 138 -10.43 1.53 -17.61
C ARG A 138 -11.05 1.86 -16.25
N GLN A 139 -10.24 2.27 -15.28
CA GLN A 139 -10.71 2.62 -13.95
C GLN A 139 -11.45 3.94 -14.01
N LEU A 140 -12.70 4.00 -13.55
CA LEU A 140 -13.49 5.24 -13.64
C LEU A 140 -12.99 6.31 -12.65
N PRO A 141 -13.14 7.61 -12.98
CA PRO A 141 -12.72 8.67 -12.07
C PRO A 141 -13.41 8.65 -10.70
N ILE A 142 -14.70 8.25 -10.68
CA ILE A 142 -15.49 8.09 -9.44
C ILE A 142 -14.93 6.99 -8.54
N GLU A 143 -14.42 5.90 -9.10
CA GLU A 143 -13.83 4.79 -8.34
C GLU A 143 -12.58 5.26 -7.59
N SER A 144 -11.72 6.03 -8.28
CA SER A 144 -10.51 6.62 -7.68
C SER A 144 -10.84 7.69 -6.64
N PHE A 145 -11.87 8.49 -6.89
CA PHE A 145 -12.34 9.53 -5.97
C PHE A 145 -12.81 8.92 -4.64
N ILE A 146 -13.65 7.88 -4.70
CA ILE A 146 -14.08 7.15 -3.51
C ILE A 146 -12.89 6.45 -2.85
N GLY A 147 -12.01 5.82 -3.64
CA GLY A 147 -10.84 5.10 -3.15
C GLY A 147 -9.88 5.98 -2.36
N ILE A 148 -9.58 7.19 -2.83
CA ILE A 148 -8.63 8.09 -2.16
C ILE A 148 -9.21 8.67 -0.86
N ILE A 149 -10.53 8.87 -0.79
CA ILE A 149 -11.23 9.23 0.44
C ILE A 149 -11.15 8.08 1.45
N LEU A 150 -11.49 6.86 1.05
CA LEU A 150 -11.41 5.68 1.91
C LEU A 150 -9.98 5.44 2.43
N MET A 151 -8.98 5.63 1.57
CA MET A 151 -7.57 5.55 1.95
C MET A 151 -7.18 6.64 2.94
N SER A 152 -7.64 7.87 2.75
CA SER A 152 -7.36 8.97 3.69
C SER A 152 -7.98 8.71 5.07
N LEU A 153 -9.22 8.21 5.12
CA LEU A 153 -9.85 7.78 6.37
C LEU A 153 -9.11 6.62 7.02
N HIS A 154 -8.64 5.64 6.23
CA HIS A 154 -7.82 4.55 6.72
C HIS A 154 -6.53 5.06 7.36
N MET A 155 -5.79 5.94 6.70
CA MET A 155 -4.55 6.50 7.23
C MET A 155 -4.78 7.35 8.46
N LEU A 156 -5.87 8.13 8.49
CA LEU A 156 -6.22 8.96 9.65
C LEU A 156 -6.50 8.07 10.86
N ARG A 157 -7.35 7.06 10.68
CA ARG A 157 -7.64 6.07 11.72
C ARG A 157 -6.37 5.40 12.22
N ARG A 158 -5.50 4.89 11.34
CA ARG A 158 -4.24 4.24 11.72
C ARG A 158 -3.30 5.20 12.47
N THR A 159 -3.29 6.47 12.09
CA THR A 159 -2.53 7.52 12.79
C THR A 159 -3.04 7.71 14.21
N LEU A 160 -4.36 7.94 14.37
CA LEU A 160 -5.01 8.10 15.67
C LEU A 160 -4.83 6.85 16.55
N GLU A 161 -5.03 5.65 15.99
CA GLU A 161 -4.76 4.38 16.67
C GLU A 161 -3.32 4.28 17.15
N SER A 162 -2.36 4.74 16.35
CA SER A 162 -0.94 4.68 16.72
C SER A 162 -0.58 5.62 17.86
N TYR A 163 -1.21 6.80 17.94
CA TYR A 163 -0.99 7.77 19.01
C TYR A 163 -1.73 7.41 20.29
N PHE A 164 -3.01 7.03 20.19
CA PHE A 164 -3.91 6.96 21.34
C PHE A 164 -4.19 5.54 21.84
N VAL A 165 -4.03 4.52 20.99
CA VAL A 165 -4.39 3.13 21.33
C VAL A 165 -3.18 2.23 21.42
N THR A 166 -2.20 2.39 20.53
CA THR A 166 -1.07 1.48 20.41
C THR A 166 -0.03 1.72 21.49
N LYS A 167 0.11 0.77 22.42
CA LYS A 167 1.19 0.76 23.40
C LYS A 167 2.45 0.17 22.79
N PHE A 168 3.35 0.99 22.22
CA PHE A 168 4.62 0.50 21.67
C PHE A 168 5.56 -0.05 22.76
N SER A 169 6.47 -0.95 22.36
CA SER A 169 7.57 -1.43 23.22
C SER A 169 8.92 -0.97 22.65
N ASP A 170 10.01 -1.20 23.38
CA ASP A 170 11.40 -0.93 22.93
C ASP A 170 11.89 -1.81 21.77
N ALA A 171 10.96 -2.54 21.15
CA ALA A 171 11.18 -3.25 19.91
C ALA A 171 11.79 -2.33 18.85
N LYS A 172 12.68 -2.89 18.02
CA LYS A 172 13.28 -2.20 16.89
C LYS A 172 12.94 -2.86 15.56
N MET A 173 13.07 -2.10 14.47
CA MET A 173 12.96 -2.58 13.10
C MET A 173 14.15 -2.10 12.28
N HIS A 174 14.52 -2.85 11.25
CA HIS A 174 15.62 -2.48 10.36
C HIS A 174 15.26 -1.21 9.56
N PHE A 175 16.22 -0.30 9.37
CA PHE A 175 16.01 0.99 8.68
C PHE A 175 15.45 0.82 7.25
N GLY A 176 15.86 -0.22 6.52
CA GLY A 176 15.25 -0.56 5.24
C GLY A 176 13.73 -0.80 5.30
N HIS A 177 13.21 -1.45 6.36
CA HIS A 177 11.75 -1.59 6.53
C HIS A 177 11.09 -0.25 6.84
N TYR A 178 11.82 0.66 7.49
CA TYR A 178 11.34 2.00 7.74
C TYR A 178 11.13 2.78 6.44
N ILE A 179 12.11 2.73 5.53
CA ILE A 179 11.97 3.34 4.20
C ILE A 179 10.82 2.69 3.43
N VAL A 180 10.79 1.35 3.35
CA VAL A 180 9.72 0.62 2.64
C VAL A 180 8.33 0.96 3.20
N GLY A 181 8.20 1.11 4.53
CA GLY A 181 6.95 1.50 5.17
C GLY A 181 6.47 2.90 4.75
N ILE A 182 7.38 3.87 4.63
CA ILE A 182 7.05 5.22 4.14
C ILE A 182 6.66 5.16 2.67
N THR A 183 7.53 4.61 1.83
CA THR A 183 7.33 4.60 0.37
C THR A 183 6.09 3.80 0.00
N PHE A 184 5.76 2.72 0.73
CA PHE A 184 4.55 1.94 0.49
C PHE A 184 3.28 2.80 0.52
N TYR A 185 3.12 3.69 1.51
CA TYR A 185 1.92 4.54 1.58
C TYR A 185 1.92 5.65 0.53
N LEU A 186 3.09 6.15 0.14
CA LEU A 186 3.21 7.11 -0.97
C LEU A 186 2.73 6.50 -2.30
N PHE A 187 3.31 5.35 -2.65
CA PHE A 187 3.00 4.65 -3.89
C PHE A 187 1.57 4.11 -3.90
N THR A 188 1.06 3.63 -2.76
CA THR A 188 -0.31 3.09 -2.70
C THR A 188 -1.37 4.16 -2.95
N ALA A 189 -1.19 5.37 -2.40
CA ALA A 189 -2.11 6.46 -2.68
C ALA A 189 -2.07 6.88 -4.15
N PHE A 190 -0.88 6.86 -4.79
CA PHE A 190 -0.77 7.03 -6.24
C PHE A 190 -1.46 5.92 -7.02
N SER A 191 -1.28 4.65 -6.62
CA SER A 191 -1.87 3.48 -7.28
C SER A 191 -3.39 3.57 -7.38
N ILE A 192 -4.04 4.23 -6.41
CA ILE A 192 -5.50 4.43 -6.40
C ILE A 192 -5.96 5.35 -7.54
N ILE A 193 -5.17 6.37 -7.91
CA ILE A 193 -5.60 7.44 -8.82
C ILE A 193 -4.95 7.37 -10.20
N ILE A 194 -3.76 6.78 -10.34
CA ILE A 194 -2.93 6.95 -11.55
C ILE A 194 -3.55 6.36 -12.82
N GLU A 195 -4.34 5.28 -12.69
CA GLU A 195 -5.00 4.62 -13.83
C GLU A 195 -6.34 5.24 -14.23
N SER A 196 -6.84 6.22 -13.49
CA SER A 196 -8.05 6.97 -13.89
C SER A 196 -7.76 8.31 -14.55
N ILE A 197 -6.50 8.76 -14.55
CA ILE A 197 -6.08 10.00 -15.19
C ILE A 197 -6.05 9.80 -16.71
N ASN A 198 -6.69 10.70 -17.45
CA ASN A 198 -6.71 10.72 -18.92
C ASN A 198 -7.11 9.38 -19.57
N ASN A 199 -7.99 8.63 -18.91
CA ASN A 199 -8.56 7.38 -19.42
C ASN A 199 -9.72 7.60 -20.44
N GLY A 200 -10.11 8.86 -20.68
CA GLY A 200 -11.21 9.22 -21.57
C GLY A 200 -12.61 9.09 -20.95
N GLU A 201 -12.70 8.79 -19.65
CA GLU A 201 -13.96 8.62 -18.93
C GLU A 201 -14.27 9.86 -18.08
N ASP A 202 -15.52 10.31 -18.09
CA ASP A 202 -15.96 11.44 -17.28
C ASP A 202 -16.35 11.02 -15.86
N PHE A 203 -16.22 11.95 -14.91
CA PHE A 203 -16.75 11.76 -13.58
C PHE A 203 -18.28 11.76 -13.62
N ASN A 204 -18.89 10.62 -13.30
CA ASN A 204 -20.34 10.49 -13.25
C ASN A 204 -20.79 9.56 -12.11
N ILE A 205 -21.61 10.08 -11.20
CA ILE A 205 -22.13 9.35 -10.03
C ILE A 205 -23.06 8.21 -10.47
N LYS A 206 -23.71 8.31 -11.64
CA LYS A 206 -24.59 7.27 -12.18
C LYS A 206 -23.83 5.97 -12.53
N ASN A 207 -22.50 6.02 -12.64
CA ASN A 207 -21.68 4.84 -12.89
C ASN A 207 -21.52 3.96 -11.63
N ILE A 208 -22.08 4.36 -10.49
CA ILE A 208 -22.07 3.54 -9.28
C ILE A 208 -22.92 2.28 -9.49
N ASN A 209 -22.32 1.11 -9.25
CA ASN A 209 -22.96 -0.20 -9.34
C ASN A 209 -22.86 -0.95 -8.01
N LEU A 210 -23.46 -2.15 -7.96
CA LEU A 210 -23.47 -3.00 -6.77
C LEU A 210 -22.07 -3.41 -6.29
N CYS A 211 -21.11 -3.60 -7.21
CA CYS A 211 -19.73 -3.94 -6.87
C CYS A 211 -19.07 -2.83 -6.03
N HIS A 212 -19.31 -1.55 -6.37
CA HIS A 212 -18.81 -0.42 -5.59
C HIS A 212 -19.40 -0.41 -4.17
N ILE A 213 -20.70 -0.64 -4.04
CA ILE A 213 -21.39 -0.66 -2.74
C ILE A 213 -20.81 -1.79 -1.86
N ILE A 214 -20.68 -3.00 -2.41
CA ILE A 214 -20.09 -4.14 -1.70
C ILE A 214 -18.64 -3.84 -1.29
N SER A 215 -17.87 -3.21 -2.18
CA SER A 215 -16.48 -2.81 -1.91
C SER A 215 -16.37 -1.84 -0.75
N ILE A 216 -17.23 -0.81 -0.71
CA ILE A 216 -17.27 0.17 0.38
C ILE A 216 -17.65 -0.50 1.71
N ILE A 217 -18.67 -1.35 1.71
CA ILE A 217 -19.10 -2.11 2.90
C ILE A 217 -17.96 -3.00 3.40
N LEU A 218 -17.31 -3.75 2.51
CA LEU A 218 -16.18 -4.61 2.85
C LEU A 218 -15.02 -3.80 3.44
N CYS A 219 -14.70 -2.65 2.85
CA CYS A 219 -13.65 -1.76 3.34
C CYS A 219 -13.96 -1.30 4.77
N ILE A 220 -15.15 -0.76 5.02
CA ILE A 220 -15.57 -0.25 6.35
C ILE A 220 -15.57 -1.39 7.39
N PHE A 221 -16.10 -2.56 7.01
CA PHE A 221 -16.09 -3.74 7.86
C PHE A 221 -14.66 -4.16 8.24
N ALA A 222 -13.78 -4.32 7.26
CA ALA A 222 -12.40 -4.74 7.47
C ALA A 222 -11.63 -3.73 8.34
N GLN A 223 -11.80 -2.43 8.10
CA GLN A 223 -11.24 -1.38 8.95
C GLN A 223 -11.72 -1.49 10.40
N SER A 224 -13.02 -1.70 10.60
CA SER A 224 -13.61 -1.84 11.94
C SER A 224 -13.07 -3.08 12.67
N GLN A 225 -12.99 -4.23 12.01
CA GLN A 225 -12.45 -5.45 12.61
C GLN A 225 -10.95 -5.32 12.91
N GLN A 226 -10.19 -4.66 12.03
CA GLN A 226 -8.80 -4.39 12.27
C GLN A 226 -8.57 -3.49 13.49
N TYR A 227 -9.33 -2.39 13.60
CA TYR A 227 -9.27 -1.51 14.76
C TYR A 227 -9.52 -2.27 16.05
N TRP A 228 -10.57 -3.11 16.07
CA TRP A 228 -10.89 -3.95 17.21
C TRP A 228 -9.71 -4.86 17.59
N CYS A 229 -9.06 -5.50 16.61
CA CYS A 229 -7.89 -6.34 16.85
C CYS A 229 -6.73 -5.56 17.48
N HIS A 230 -6.44 -4.35 16.99
CA HIS A 230 -5.38 -3.50 17.56
C HIS A 230 -5.70 -3.03 18.98
N LYS A 231 -6.94 -2.62 19.23
CA LYS A 231 -7.40 -2.22 20.57
C LYS A 231 -7.28 -3.40 21.56
N TYR A 232 -7.67 -4.59 21.15
CA TYR A 232 -7.51 -5.80 21.97
C TYR A 232 -6.04 -6.15 22.23
N LEU A 233 -5.18 -6.13 21.20
CA LEU A 233 -3.74 -6.36 21.38
C LEU A 233 -3.08 -5.33 22.31
N ALA A 234 -3.56 -4.08 22.31
CA ALA A 234 -3.10 -3.04 23.22
C ALA A 234 -3.57 -3.27 24.67
N SER A 235 -4.79 -3.79 24.88
CA SER A 235 -5.31 -4.09 26.22
C SER A 235 -4.59 -5.28 26.88
N LEU A 236 -4.05 -6.21 26.08
CA LEU A 236 -3.24 -7.32 26.59
C LEU A 236 -1.88 -6.88 27.16
N ARG A 237 -1.42 -5.65 26.84
CA ARG A 237 -0.16 -5.11 27.37
C ARG A 237 -0.39 -4.44 28.73
N PRO A 238 0.47 -4.74 29.74
CA PRO A 238 0.38 -4.07 31.04
C PRO A 238 0.60 -2.57 30.90
N ASN A 239 -0.13 -1.76 31.67
CA ASN A 239 0.01 -0.30 31.71
C ASN A 239 1.40 0.12 32.19
N ASN A 240 1.95 -0.65 33.13
CA ASN A 240 3.28 -0.44 33.68
C ASN A 240 4.21 -1.48 33.04
N SER A 241 4.60 -1.28 31.78
CA SER A 241 5.78 -2.00 31.30
C SER A 241 6.95 -1.55 32.19
N PRO A 242 7.71 -2.48 32.78
CA PRO A 242 8.78 -2.11 33.68
C PRO A 242 9.74 -1.18 32.94
N ARG A 243 10.04 -0.02 33.53
CA ARG A 243 11.17 0.84 33.10
C ARG A 243 12.51 0.09 33.19
N ASP A 244 12.50 -1.03 33.91
CA ASP A 244 13.62 -1.93 34.07
C ASP A 244 13.81 -2.80 32.82
N LYS A 245 14.92 -2.57 32.11
CA LYS A 245 15.31 -3.29 30.89
C LYS A 245 15.52 -4.80 31.11
N ASN A 246 15.60 -5.22 32.37
CA ASN A 246 15.85 -6.61 32.76
C ASN A 246 14.58 -7.46 32.90
N ILE A 247 13.38 -6.87 32.91
CA ILE A 247 12.13 -7.63 33.00
C ILE A 247 11.62 -7.94 31.58
N LYS A 248 11.65 -9.23 31.22
CA LYS A 248 11.12 -9.71 29.93
C LYS A 248 9.65 -9.29 29.77
N ALA A 249 9.33 -8.59 28.69
CA ALA A 249 7.96 -8.22 28.36
C ALA A 249 7.01 -9.44 28.48
N VAL A 250 6.01 -9.33 29.36
CA VAL A 250 5.01 -10.38 29.57
C VAL A 250 4.07 -10.35 28.36
N TYR A 251 4.22 -11.33 27.48
CA TYR A 251 3.30 -11.54 26.37
C TYR A 251 2.19 -12.48 26.82
N LYS A 252 0.93 -12.04 26.66
CA LYS A 252 -0.26 -12.88 26.81
C LYS A 252 -0.66 -13.46 25.46
N LEU A 253 -1.16 -14.69 25.45
CA LEU A 253 -1.71 -15.30 24.24
C LEU A 253 -3.08 -14.66 23.96
N PRO A 254 -3.31 -14.07 22.77
CA PRO A 254 -4.62 -13.54 22.40
C PRO A 254 -5.65 -14.68 22.22
N SER A 255 -6.85 -14.56 22.79
CA SER A 255 -7.86 -15.63 22.78
C SER A 255 -9.30 -15.09 22.77
N SER A 256 -9.58 -14.12 21.89
CA SER A 256 -10.91 -13.53 21.74
C SER A 256 -11.28 -13.30 20.27
N ARG A 257 -12.55 -13.55 19.91
CA ARG A 257 -13.11 -13.42 18.55
C ARG A 257 -12.19 -14.06 17.50
N TRP A 258 -11.72 -13.28 16.53
CA TRP A 258 -10.86 -13.71 15.43
C TRP A 258 -9.55 -14.34 15.90
N PHE A 259 -9.04 -13.94 17.08
CA PHE A 259 -7.84 -14.55 17.65
C PHE A 259 -8.04 -16.00 18.12
N ASN A 260 -9.26 -16.51 18.17
CA ASN A 260 -9.52 -17.93 18.43
C ASN A 260 -9.14 -18.80 17.22
N PHE A 261 -9.23 -18.25 16.02
CA PHE A 261 -9.00 -18.98 14.77
C PHE A 261 -7.61 -18.74 14.20
N VAL A 262 -7.09 -17.51 14.32
CA VAL A 262 -5.80 -17.11 13.73
C VAL A 262 -4.95 -16.28 14.68
N ASP A 263 -3.63 -16.33 14.54
CA ASP A 263 -2.71 -15.55 15.38
C ASP A 263 -2.64 -14.07 15.01
N SER A 264 -2.85 -13.74 13.73
CA SER A 264 -2.70 -12.38 13.20
C SER A 264 -3.92 -11.90 12.39
N PRO A 265 -5.14 -11.92 12.95
CA PRO A 265 -6.35 -11.48 12.25
C PRO A 265 -6.28 -10.03 11.77
N GLN A 266 -5.56 -9.15 12.48
CA GLN A 266 -5.35 -7.76 12.06
C GLN A 266 -4.66 -7.64 10.69
N TYR A 267 -3.83 -8.62 10.32
CA TYR A 267 -3.17 -8.66 9.03
C TYR A 267 -4.10 -9.17 7.93
N PHE A 268 -5.00 -10.10 8.26
CA PHE A 268 -6.04 -10.55 7.33
C PHE A 268 -6.99 -9.40 6.97
N PHE A 269 -7.42 -8.61 7.97
CA PHE A 269 -8.25 -7.44 7.71
C PHE A 269 -7.50 -6.33 6.96
N GLU A 270 -6.19 -6.17 7.16
CA GLU A 270 -5.38 -5.27 6.32
C GLU A 270 -5.40 -5.70 4.84
N ILE A 271 -5.27 -7.00 4.56
CA ILE A 271 -5.38 -7.54 3.19
C ILE A 271 -6.77 -7.24 2.61
N LEU A 272 -7.84 -7.44 3.39
CA LEU A 272 -9.21 -7.16 2.94
C LEU A 272 -9.45 -5.67 2.64
N ILE A 273 -8.77 -4.75 3.35
CA ILE A 273 -8.85 -3.32 3.05
C ILE A 273 -8.30 -3.03 1.65
N TYR A 274 -7.07 -3.46 1.33
CA TYR A 274 -6.52 -3.22 -0.02
C TYR A 274 -7.24 -4.02 -1.10
N PHE A 275 -7.71 -5.23 -0.79
CA PHE A 275 -8.54 -6.00 -1.71
C PHE A 275 -9.85 -5.27 -2.03
N SER A 276 -10.50 -4.65 -1.03
CA SER A 276 -11.71 -3.85 -1.27
C SER A 276 -11.44 -2.63 -2.15
N LEU A 277 -10.26 -2.02 -2.09
CA LEU A 277 -9.87 -0.92 -3.00
C LEU A 277 -9.68 -1.42 -4.43
N TYR A 278 -9.11 -2.61 -4.62
CA TYR A 278 -9.02 -3.23 -5.94
C TYR A 278 -10.41 -3.61 -6.48
N MET A 279 -11.27 -4.18 -5.64
CA MET A 279 -12.67 -4.48 -5.98
C MET A 279 -13.46 -3.21 -6.33
N LEU A 280 -13.19 -2.08 -5.65
CA LEU A 280 -13.79 -0.79 -5.94
C LEU A 280 -13.49 -0.30 -7.36
N SER A 281 -12.35 -0.69 -7.94
CA SER A 281 -12.03 -0.42 -9.36
C SER A 281 -12.72 -1.38 -10.35
N VAL A 282 -13.69 -2.17 -9.87
CA VAL A 282 -14.30 -3.29 -10.60
C VAL A 282 -13.23 -4.24 -11.17
N PHE A 283 -12.14 -4.43 -10.42
CA PHE A 283 -10.99 -5.25 -10.82
C PHE A 283 -10.26 -4.76 -12.09
N LYS A 284 -10.38 -3.48 -12.46
CA LYS A 284 -9.75 -2.91 -13.65
C LYS A 284 -8.39 -2.26 -13.37
N ASN A 285 -8.17 -1.76 -12.15
CA ASN A 285 -6.91 -1.12 -11.79
C ASN A 285 -5.84 -2.17 -11.47
N HIS A 286 -4.94 -2.39 -12.42
CA HIS A 286 -3.89 -3.41 -12.29
C HIS A 286 -2.78 -2.99 -11.32
N THR A 287 -2.56 -1.68 -11.12
CA THR A 287 -1.60 -1.19 -10.14
C THR A 287 -2.07 -1.50 -8.71
N LEU A 288 -3.37 -1.42 -8.43
CA LEU A 288 -3.95 -1.87 -7.15
C LEU A 288 -3.85 -3.38 -6.94
N LEU A 289 -3.92 -4.19 -8.01
CA LEU A 289 -3.65 -5.62 -7.90
C LEU A 289 -2.23 -5.90 -7.37
N TRP A 290 -1.23 -5.14 -7.81
CA TRP A 290 0.13 -5.24 -7.27
C TRP A 290 0.22 -4.83 -5.79
N VAL A 291 -0.55 -3.83 -5.35
CA VAL A 291 -0.68 -3.48 -3.91
C VAL A 291 -1.22 -4.66 -3.11
N VAL A 292 -2.24 -5.34 -3.62
CA VAL A 292 -2.85 -6.51 -2.98
C VAL A 292 -1.84 -7.65 -2.88
N PHE A 293 -1.14 -7.99 -3.98
CA PHE A 293 -0.12 -9.05 -3.96
C PHE A 293 1.01 -8.75 -2.98
N TRP A 294 1.54 -7.52 -3.00
CA TRP A 294 2.54 -7.10 -2.04
C TRP A 294 2.04 -7.27 -0.60
N THR A 295 0.82 -6.83 -0.31
CA THR A 295 0.25 -6.89 1.04
C THR A 295 0.09 -8.34 1.50
N ILE A 296 -0.44 -9.22 0.64
CA ILE A 296 -0.60 -10.65 0.93
C ILE A 296 0.76 -11.29 1.26
N ILE A 297 1.77 -11.07 0.43
CA ILE A 297 3.09 -11.68 0.58
C ILE A 297 3.79 -11.15 1.83
N ASN A 298 3.86 -9.83 1.99
CA ASN A 298 4.55 -9.19 3.12
C ASN A 298 3.91 -9.56 4.47
N LEU A 299 2.58 -9.50 4.56
CA LEU A 299 1.86 -9.85 5.78
C LEU A 299 1.79 -11.37 6.00
N GLY A 300 1.75 -12.18 4.94
CA GLY A 300 1.84 -13.64 5.03
C GLY A 300 3.16 -14.10 5.63
N VAL A 301 4.28 -13.58 5.13
CA VAL A 301 5.62 -13.85 5.68
C VAL A 301 5.72 -13.39 7.15
N THR A 302 5.17 -12.22 7.45
CA THR A 302 5.17 -11.69 8.83
C THR A 302 4.31 -12.56 9.76
N ALA A 303 3.11 -12.96 9.33
CA ALA A 303 2.20 -13.82 10.08
C ALA A 303 2.82 -15.18 10.38
N TYR A 304 3.53 -15.75 9.40
CA TYR A 304 4.31 -16.98 9.59
C TYR A 304 5.32 -16.85 10.73
N GLY A 305 6.14 -15.79 10.71
CA GLY A 305 7.11 -15.55 11.77
C GLY A 305 6.47 -15.34 13.14
N VAL A 306 5.31 -14.66 13.19
CA VAL A 306 4.54 -14.43 14.43
C VAL A 306 3.99 -15.74 14.99
N HIS A 307 3.49 -16.63 14.15
CA HIS A 307 2.95 -17.93 14.54
C HIS A 307 4.03 -18.85 15.11
N ASP A 308 5.15 -18.99 14.39
CA ASP A 308 6.33 -19.75 14.85
C ASP A 308 6.81 -19.24 16.22
N TRP A 309 6.78 -17.93 16.42
CA TRP A 309 7.14 -17.33 17.69
C TRP A 309 6.14 -17.68 18.79
N TYR A 310 4.83 -17.69 18.51
CA TYR A 310 3.81 -18.06 19.50
C TYR A 310 3.94 -19.53 19.90
N ILE A 311 4.12 -20.45 18.95
CA ILE A 311 4.36 -21.88 19.22
C ILE A 311 5.59 -22.05 20.12
N LYS A 312 6.72 -21.45 19.77
CA LYS A 312 7.97 -21.54 20.55
C LYS A 312 7.84 -20.94 21.94
N LYS A 313 7.08 -19.84 22.08
CA LYS A 313 6.92 -19.10 23.33
C LYS A 313 5.98 -19.80 24.31
N PHE A 314 4.86 -20.33 23.83
CA PHE A 314 3.81 -20.91 24.66
C PHE A 314 3.83 -22.45 24.73
N LYS A 315 4.57 -23.11 23.83
CA LYS A 315 4.77 -24.57 23.78
C LYS A 315 3.44 -25.31 23.94
N GLU A 316 3.30 -26.14 24.96
CA GLU A 316 2.09 -26.94 25.24
C GLU A 316 0.84 -26.11 25.49
N LYS A 317 0.98 -24.85 25.94
CA LYS A 317 -0.16 -23.93 26.15
C LYS A 317 -0.69 -23.33 24.83
N TYR A 318 -0.04 -23.59 23.69
CA TYR A 318 -0.44 -23.05 22.41
C TYR A 318 -1.55 -23.91 21.76
N PRO A 319 -2.70 -23.32 21.37
CA PRO A 319 -3.78 -24.05 20.70
C PRO A 319 -3.37 -24.51 19.29
N LYS A 320 -3.29 -25.83 19.08
CA LYS A 320 -2.81 -26.45 17.83
C LYS A 320 -3.69 -26.17 16.62
N GLU A 321 -4.97 -25.86 16.83
CA GLU A 321 -5.95 -25.62 15.76
C GLU A 321 -5.81 -24.24 15.10
N LYS A 322 -5.14 -23.29 15.78
CA LYS A 322 -4.98 -21.93 15.27
C LYS A 322 -4.15 -21.91 13.99
N LYS A 323 -4.58 -21.07 13.05
CA LYS A 323 -3.89 -20.77 11.80
C LYS A 323 -3.12 -19.45 11.92
N ARG A 324 -2.30 -19.12 10.91
CA ARG A 324 -1.40 -17.97 10.97
C ARG A 324 -2.14 -16.66 10.69
N LEU A 325 -2.97 -16.67 9.65
CA LEU A 325 -3.50 -15.49 8.99
C LEU A 325 -4.94 -15.69 8.49
N ILE A 326 -5.19 -16.70 7.65
CA ILE A 326 -6.50 -16.95 7.04
C ILE A 326 -7.21 -18.06 7.83
N PRO A 327 -8.37 -17.78 8.44
CA PRO A 327 -9.11 -18.78 9.20
C PRO A 327 -9.30 -20.07 8.41
N PHE A 328 -9.04 -21.20 9.06
CA PHE A 328 -9.18 -22.55 8.50
C PHE A 328 -8.24 -22.91 7.33
N ILE A 329 -7.48 -21.97 6.77
CA ILE A 329 -6.62 -22.19 5.60
C ILE A 329 -5.13 -22.06 5.96
N PHE A 330 -4.67 -20.88 6.34
CA PHE A 330 -3.23 -20.56 6.44
C PHE A 330 -2.84 -19.90 7.75
#